data_AF-A0A534PAS1-F1
#
_entry.id   AF-A0A534PAS1-F1
#
_cell.length_a   1.000
_cell.length_b   1.000
_cell.length_c   1.000
_cell.angle_alpha   90.00
_cell.angle_beta   90.00
_cell.angle_gamma   90.00
#
_symmetry.space_group_name_H-M   'P 1'
#
loop_
_entity.id
_entity.type
_entity.pdbx_description
1 polymer ?
#
loop_
_entity_poly.entity_id
_entity_poly.type
_entity_poly.pdbx_seq_one_letter_code
_entity_poly.pdbx_strand_id
1 'polypeptide(L)'
;MMDFSSWVPHHTFAFGFEDIAALSHEMSELVNDPLGNNPTPWWYAFDPRGGFICQNNLETGDVIEVLSGLPIFAATLNGRTYHIQNEAMLPWFALQTPSPARLGAYSFPDEKTLTRAAPAGVSARCANVTTPTSTF
;
A
#
# COMPACT_ATOMS: atom_id res chain seq x y z
N MET A 1 7.42 -29.23 4.96
CA MET A 1 6.43 -28.50 5.76
C MET A 1 6.57 -27.05 5.33
N MET A 2 5.58 -26.46 4.67
CA MET A 2 5.57 -25.02 4.42
C MET A 2 4.94 -24.37 5.63
N ASP A 3 5.75 -23.66 6.41
CA ASP A 3 5.24 -22.80 7.46
C ASP A 3 4.71 -21.53 6.78
N PHE A 4 3.39 -21.41 6.66
CA PHE A 4 2.74 -20.15 6.30
C PHE A 4 2.82 -19.23 7.52
N SER A 5 4.00 -18.64 7.70
CA SER A 5 4.25 -17.68 8.76
C SER A 5 3.89 -16.30 8.25
N SER A 6 2.84 -15.71 8.82
CA SER A 6 2.53 -14.28 8.71
C SER A 6 3.60 -13.37 9.33
N TRP A 7 4.66 -13.97 9.88
CA TRP A 7 5.80 -13.31 10.50
C TRP A 7 7.00 -13.33 9.55
N VAL A 8 7.43 -12.13 9.15
CA VAL A 8 8.62 -11.90 8.33
C VAL A 8 9.85 -11.80 9.25
N PRO A 9 10.92 -12.60 9.04
CA PRO A 9 12.15 -12.47 9.81
C PRO A 9 12.79 -11.09 9.62
N HIS A 10 13.36 -10.56 10.69
CA HIS A 10 14.04 -9.27 10.68
C HIS A 10 15.14 -9.22 9.62
N HIS A 11 15.32 -8.06 8.99
CA HIS A 11 16.33 -7.82 7.95
C HIS A 11 16.20 -8.66 6.67
N THR A 12 15.06 -9.31 6.43
CA THR A 12 14.80 -10.02 5.15
C THR A 12 14.60 -9.03 4.00
N PHE A 13 13.87 -7.94 4.27
CA PHE A 13 13.55 -6.89 3.30
C PHE A 13 14.10 -5.53 3.73
N ALA A 14 14.10 -4.58 2.79
CA ALA A 14 14.54 -3.22 3.05
C ALA A 14 13.51 -2.44 3.89
N PHE A 15 13.92 -1.26 4.38
CA PHE A 15 13.03 -0.26 4.99
C PHE A 15 12.20 -0.74 6.19
N GLY A 16 12.68 -1.76 6.91
CA GLY A 16 12.03 -2.27 8.11
C GLY A 16 10.78 -3.10 7.86
N PHE A 17 10.59 -3.62 6.64
CA PHE A 17 9.52 -4.56 6.33
C PHE A 17 9.85 -5.92 6.97
N GLU A 18 9.35 -6.10 8.18
CA GLU A 18 9.60 -7.27 9.03
C GLU A 18 8.38 -7.56 9.91
N ASP A 19 8.45 -8.61 10.71
CA ASP A 19 7.39 -9.05 11.60
C ASP A 19 6.01 -9.18 10.95
N ILE A 20 5.02 -8.39 11.37
CA ILE A 20 3.64 -8.40 10.90
C ILE A 20 3.41 -7.43 9.74
N ALA A 21 4.45 -6.80 9.16
CA ALA A 21 4.29 -5.82 8.08
C ALA A 21 3.48 -6.39 6.91
N ALA A 22 3.89 -7.55 6.38
CA ALA A 22 3.16 -8.26 5.33
C ALA A 22 1.75 -8.64 5.76
N LEU A 23 1.55 -9.09 7.00
CA LEU A 23 0.20 -9.42 7.47
C LEU A 23 -0.69 -8.18 7.53
N SER A 24 -0.16 -7.04 8.00
CA SER A 24 -0.94 -5.81 8.12
C SER A 24 -1.35 -5.24 6.76
N HIS A 25 -0.49 -5.37 5.75
CA HIS A 25 -0.76 -5.07 4.35
C HIS A 25 -1.99 -5.86 3.87
N GLU A 26 -1.87 -7.18 3.87
CA GLU A 26 -2.89 -8.09 3.34
C GLU A 26 -4.21 -7.96 4.11
N MET A 27 -4.15 -7.71 5.43
CA MET A 27 -5.35 -7.48 6.24
C MET A 27 -6.03 -6.15 5.90
N SER A 28 -5.27 -5.10 5.56
CA SER A 28 -5.87 -3.83 5.12
C SER A 28 -6.59 -3.99 3.79
N GLU A 29 -5.95 -4.66 2.83
CA GLU A 29 -6.51 -4.90 1.49
C GLU A 29 -7.75 -5.78 1.56
N LEU A 30 -7.66 -6.90 2.27
CA LEU A 30 -8.79 -7.80 2.51
C LEU A 30 -10.00 -7.09 3.12
N VAL A 31 -9.77 -6.15 4.05
CA VAL A 31 -10.88 -5.43 4.70
C VAL A 31 -11.48 -4.36 3.79
N ASN A 32 -10.68 -3.75 2.90
CA ASN A 32 -11.14 -2.70 2.00
C ASN A 32 -11.78 -3.23 0.70
N ASP A 33 -11.30 -4.36 0.16
CA ASP A 33 -11.86 -5.03 -1.02
C ASP A 33 -11.81 -6.57 -0.91
N PRO A 34 -12.63 -7.18 -0.03
CA PRO A 34 -12.56 -8.62 0.26
C PRO A 34 -12.87 -9.53 -0.94
N LEU A 35 -13.44 -8.99 -2.01
CA LEU A 35 -13.83 -9.74 -3.20
C LEU A 35 -13.03 -9.32 -4.44
N GLY A 36 -12.10 -8.36 -4.32
CA GLY A 36 -11.34 -7.82 -5.44
C GLY A 36 -12.21 -7.17 -6.53
N ASN A 37 -13.39 -6.67 -6.17
CA ASN A 37 -14.40 -6.19 -7.11
C ASN A 37 -14.82 -4.74 -6.86
N ASN A 38 -14.02 -3.99 -6.11
CA ASN A 38 -14.21 -2.57 -5.84
C ASN A 38 -13.15 -1.73 -6.58
N PRO A 39 -13.25 -1.59 -7.93
CA PRO A 39 -12.23 -0.93 -8.71
C PRO A 39 -12.13 0.56 -8.39
N THR A 40 -10.89 1.05 -8.41
CA THR A 40 -10.54 2.46 -8.25
C THR A 40 -10.28 3.10 -9.62
N PRO A 41 -10.21 4.45 -9.70
CA PRO A 41 -9.53 5.09 -10.82
C PRO A 41 -8.13 4.51 -11.00
N TRP A 42 -7.68 4.35 -12.25
CA TRP A 42 -6.33 3.87 -12.54
C TRP A 42 -5.28 4.69 -11.79
N TRP A 43 -4.38 3.99 -11.12
CA TRP A 43 -3.25 4.55 -10.41
C TRP A 43 -1.96 3.86 -10.85
N TYR A 44 -0.82 4.47 -10.51
CA TYR A 44 0.48 3.84 -10.69
C TYR A 44 1.32 4.01 -9.44
N ALA A 45 2.13 3.02 -9.17
CA ALA A 45 3.21 3.09 -8.20
C ALA A 45 4.55 3.00 -8.93
N PHE A 46 5.56 3.70 -8.43
CA PHE A 46 6.91 3.66 -8.99
C PHE A 46 7.77 2.78 -8.09
N ASP A 47 8.17 1.62 -8.60
CA ASP A 47 9.18 0.77 -8.00
C ASP A 47 10.56 1.15 -8.55
N PRO A 48 11.48 1.65 -7.70
CA PRO A 48 12.86 1.96 -8.10
C PRO A 48 13.62 0.76 -8.69
N ARG A 49 13.17 -0.48 -8.47
CA ARG A 49 13.80 -1.73 -8.91
C ARG A 49 13.04 -2.43 -10.04
N GLY A 50 11.74 -2.18 -10.18
CA GLY A 50 10.82 -2.89 -11.09
C GLY A 50 10.14 -2.03 -12.15
N GLY A 51 10.22 -0.69 -12.08
CA GLY A 51 9.60 0.22 -13.04
C GLY A 51 8.26 0.79 -12.56
N PHE A 52 7.31 0.98 -13.48
CA PHE A 52 5.97 1.50 -13.15
C PHE A 52 4.98 0.35 -13.07
N ILE A 53 4.28 0.23 -11.93
CA ILE A 53 3.18 -0.71 -11.75
C ILE A 53 1.88 0.05 -11.99
N CYS A 54 1.02 -0.46 -12.86
CA CYS A 54 -0.26 0.13 -13.23
C CYS A 54 -1.40 -0.77 -12.78
N GLN A 55 -2.28 -0.23 -11.96
CA GLN A 55 -3.33 -0.98 -11.29
C GLN A 55 -4.60 -0.13 -11.15
N ASN A 56 -5.72 -0.81 -10.93
CA ASN A 56 -7.02 -0.21 -10.63
C ASN A 56 -7.82 -1.03 -9.61
N ASN A 57 -7.20 -2.03 -8.99
CA ASN A 57 -7.70 -2.67 -7.78
C ASN A 57 -7.51 -1.72 -6.58
N LEU A 58 -8.20 -2.00 -5.48
CA LEU A 58 -8.12 -1.25 -4.23
C LEU A 58 -7.14 -1.94 -3.26
N GLU A 59 -5.87 -1.99 -3.67
CA GLU A 59 -4.77 -2.57 -2.89
C GLU A 59 -4.08 -1.44 -2.12
N THR A 60 -4.48 -1.24 -0.86
CA THR A 60 -4.04 -0.13 -0.02
C THR A 60 -2.54 -0.18 0.29
N GLY A 61 -1.95 -1.37 0.27
CA GLY A 61 -0.55 -1.64 0.62
C GLY A 61 0.37 -1.56 -0.60
N ASP A 62 -0.07 -2.08 -1.76
CA ASP A 62 0.69 -2.13 -3.02
C ASP A 62 1.34 -0.78 -3.41
N VAL A 63 0.57 0.31 -3.30
CA VAL A 63 1.07 1.65 -3.64
C VAL A 63 2.21 2.12 -2.73
N ILE A 64 2.24 1.64 -1.49
CA ILE A 64 3.22 2.06 -0.47
C ILE A 64 4.42 1.12 -0.39
N GLU A 65 4.26 -0.19 -0.61
CA GLU A 65 5.37 -1.16 -0.48
C GLU A 65 6.56 -0.85 -1.41
N VAL A 66 6.28 -0.22 -2.56
CA VAL A 66 7.31 0.16 -3.53
C VAL A 66 7.92 1.55 -3.27
N LEU A 67 7.40 2.31 -2.28
CA LEU A 67 7.96 3.61 -1.92
C LEU A 67 9.28 3.45 -1.17
N SER A 68 10.26 4.26 -1.57
CA SER A 68 11.52 4.33 -0.83
C SER A 68 11.33 5.13 0.47
N GLY A 69 11.56 4.47 1.60
CA GLY A 69 11.90 5.13 2.88
C GLY A 69 10.79 5.30 3.92
N LEU A 70 9.51 5.12 3.60
CA LEU A 70 8.40 5.24 4.57
C LEU A 70 7.30 4.14 4.51
N PRO A 71 7.57 2.87 4.10
CA PRO A 71 6.51 1.88 4.06
C PRO A 71 6.00 1.50 5.46
N ILE A 72 6.75 1.73 6.52
CA ILE A 72 6.50 1.12 7.83
C ILE A 72 6.23 2.16 8.93
N PHE A 73 5.24 1.85 9.77
CA PHE A 73 4.93 2.49 11.03
C PHE A 73 5.27 1.55 12.21
N ALA A 74 6.16 1.99 13.09
CA ALA A 74 6.56 1.23 14.28
C ALA A 74 5.58 1.50 15.44
N ALA A 75 4.89 0.45 15.91
CA ALA A 75 3.98 0.51 17.04
C ALA A 75 4.49 -0.32 18.21
N THR A 76 4.71 0.30 19.37
CA THR A 76 5.11 -0.43 20.59
C THR A 76 3.88 -0.83 21.42
N LEU A 77 3.70 -2.14 21.62
CA LEU A 77 2.65 -2.72 22.45
C LEU A 77 3.28 -3.68 23.47
N ASN A 78 3.02 -3.46 24.76
CA ASN A 78 3.51 -4.31 25.86
C ASN A 78 5.03 -4.56 25.85
N GLY A 79 5.82 -3.54 25.51
CA GLY A 79 7.29 -3.63 25.47
C GLY A 79 7.86 -4.29 24.22
N ARG A 80 7.03 -4.67 23.23
CA ARG A 80 7.46 -5.14 21.92
C ARG A 80 7.08 -4.13 20.84
N THR A 81 8.03 -3.82 19.96
CA THR A 81 7.77 -3.05 18.74
C THR A 81 7.35 -3.99 17.63
N TYR A 82 6.26 -3.63 16.96
CA TYR A 82 5.77 -4.25 15.73
C TYR A 82 5.89 -3.24 14.59
N HIS A 83 6.17 -3.72 13.39
CA HIS A 83 6.28 -2.97 12.16
C HIS A 83 5.02 -3.19 11.33
N ILE A 84 4.14 -2.21 11.33
CA ILE A 84 2.89 -2.22 10.58
C ILE A 84 3.15 -1.46 9.28
N GLN A 85 2.60 -1.90 8.16
CA GLN A 85 2.70 -1.10 6.95
C GLN A 85 1.79 0.14 7.03
N ASN A 86 2.26 1.26 6.47
CA ASN A 86 1.39 2.39 6.17
C ASN A 86 0.51 2.04 4.98
N GLU A 87 -0.75 2.43 5.04
CA GLU A 87 -1.77 2.09 4.06
C GLU A 87 -2.32 3.36 3.39
N ALA A 88 -2.57 3.28 2.09
CA ALA A 88 -3.23 4.35 1.36
C ALA A 88 -4.71 4.40 1.74
N MET A 89 -5.19 5.61 2.02
CA MET A 89 -6.60 5.84 2.36
C MET A 89 -7.44 6.03 1.08
N LEU A 90 -8.75 5.76 1.17
CA LEU A 90 -9.70 5.95 0.06
C LEU A 90 -9.59 7.31 -0.67
N PRO A 91 -9.38 8.46 -0.01
CA PRO A 91 -9.18 9.75 -0.72
C PRO A 91 -8.02 9.76 -1.70
N TRP A 92 -6.99 8.94 -1.49
CA TRP A 92 -5.86 8.79 -2.42
C TRP A 92 -6.32 8.17 -3.74
N PHE A 93 -6.99 7.02 -3.65
CA PHE A 93 -7.56 6.31 -4.80
C PHE A 93 -8.67 7.10 -5.49
N ALA A 94 -9.51 7.77 -4.72
CA ALA A 94 -10.65 8.54 -5.22
C ALA A 94 -10.26 9.88 -5.88
N LEU A 95 -8.96 10.18 -5.99
CA LEU A 95 -8.43 11.43 -6.56
C LEU A 95 -8.97 12.70 -5.87
N GLN A 96 -9.37 12.60 -4.60
CA GLN A 96 -10.03 13.69 -3.89
C GLN A 96 -9.02 14.71 -3.41
N THR A 97 -9.12 15.95 -3.89
CA THR A 97 -8.27 17.07 -3.45
C THR A 97 -9.14 18.27 -3.09
N PRO A 98 -9.17 18.72 -1.82
CA PRO A 98 -8.47 18.15 -0.67
C PRO A 98 -9.09 16.82 -0.19
N SER A 99 -8.32 16.01 0.53
CA SER A 99 -8.84 14.81 1.21
C SER A 99 -9.85 15.21 2.30
N PRO A 100 -11.03 14.56 2.37
CA PRO A 100 -11.98 14.75 3.46
C PRO A 100 -11.59 14.02 4.75
N ALA A 101 -10.51 13.21 4.74
CA ALA A 101 -10.04 12.53 5.93
C ALA A 101 -9.51 13.52 6.98
N ARG A 102 -9.38 13.04 8.21
CA ARG A 102 -8.80 13.81 9.32
C ARG A 102 -7.44 14.39 8.90
N LEU A 103 -7.23 15.68 9.15
CA LEU A 103 -6.03 16.44 8.79
C LEU A 103 -5.71 16.49 7.28
N GLY A 104 -6.65 16.13 6.40
CA GLY A 104 -6.41 16.06 4.96
C GLY A 104 -5.48 14.91 4.56
N ALA A 105 -5.43 13.85 5.38
CA ALA A 105 -4.53 12.71 5.19
C ALA A 105 -4.87 11.87 3.94
N TYR A 106 -3.84 11.26 3.35
CA TYR A 106 -3.97 10.26 2.28
C TYR A 106 -3.39 8.89 2.68
N SER A 107 -2.73 8.80 3.83
CA SER A 107 -2.19 7.56 4.38
C SER A 107 -2.41 7.49 5.89
N PHE A 108 -2.39 6.26 6.41
CA PHE A 108 -2.49 5.95 7.84
C PHE A 108 -1.61 4.72 8.13
N PRO A 109 -0.98 4.58 9.31
CA PRO A 109 -1.01 5.50 10.45
C PRO A 109 -0.19 6.79 10.30
N ASP A 110 0.83 6.83 9.43
CA ASP A 110 1.61 8.04 9.18
C ASP A 110 1.00 8.87 8.03
N GLU A 111 0.51 10.07 8.32
CA GLU A 111 -0.09 10.96 7.32
C GLU A 111 0.95 11.57 6.35
N LYS A 112 2.25 11.36 6.59
CA LYS A 112 3.34 11.87 5.74
C LYS A 112 3.75 10.90 4.63
N THR A 113 3.34 9.63 4.70
CA THR A 113 3.69 8.63 3.69
C THR A 113 3.12 9.02 2.32
N LEU A 114 1.84 9.43 2.29
CA LEU A 114 1.20 10.00 1.11
C LEU A 114 0.70 11.41 1.43
N THR A 115 1.28 12.41 0.76
CA THR A 115 1.00 13.84 1.02
C THR A 115 0.03 14.47 0.02
N ARG A 116 -0.41 13.71 -0.98
CA ARG A 116 -1.33 14.14 -2.05
C ARG A 116 -2.11 12.94 -2.58
N ALA A 117 -3.22 13.21 -3.24
CA ALA A 117 -3.99 12.18 -3.95
C ALA A 117 -3.16 11.51 -5.05
N ALA A 118 -3.63 10.36 -5.54
CA ALA A 118 -3.02 9.71 -6.70
C ALA A 118 -3.03 10.68 -7.90
N PRO A 119 -2.03 10.59 -8.81
CA PRO A 119 -2.01 11.45 -9.98
C PRO A 119 -3.25 11.23 -10.86
N ALA A 120 -3.89 12.32 -11.30
CA ALA A 120 -5.00 12.23 -12.25
C ALA A 120 -4.51 11.93 -13.68
N GLY A 121 -5.38 11.37 -14.53
CA GLY A 121 -5.09 11.12 -15.95
C GLY A 121 -4.11 9.98 -16.21
N VAL A 122 -3.88 9.13 -15.22
CA VAL A 122 -2.95 7.99 -15.29
C VAL A 122 -3.45 6.88 -16.23
N SER A 123 -4.77 6.77 -16.44
CA SER A 123 -5.34 5.78 -17.36
C SER A 123 -4.71 5.82 -18.76
N ALA A 124 -4.39 6.99 -19.30
CA ALA A 124 -3.72 7.12 -20.60
C ALA A 124 -2.28 6.56 -20.60
N ARG A 125 -1.61 6.60 -19.45
CA ARG A 125 -0.26 6.02 -19.26
C ARG A 125 -0.33 4.52 -18.98
N CYS A 126 -1.38 4.07 -18.29
CA CYS A 126 -1.58 2.66 -17.95
C CYS A 126 -2.29 1.84 -19.04
N ALA A 127 -2.96 2.48 -20.01
CA ALA A 127 -3.67 1.79 -21.10
C ALA A 127 -2.79 0.88 -21.99
N ASN A 128 -1.46 1.03 -21.94
CA ASN A 128 -0.52 0.22 -22.71
C ASN A 128 0.29 -0.77 -21.84
N VAL A 129 0.03 -0.82 -20.53
CA VAL A 129 0.66 -1.79 -19.63
C VAL A 129 -0.32 -2.94 -19.47
N THR A 130 -0.03 -4.10 -20.07
CA THR A 130 -0.78 -5.32 -19.80
C THR A 130 -0.74 -5.60 -18.31
N THR A 131 -1.89 -5.54 -17.65
CA THR A 131 -2.04 -5.83 -16.22
C THR A 131 -1.38 -7.18 -15.93
N PRO A 132 -0.37 -7.26 -15.06
CA PRO A 132 -0.01 -8.54 -14.49
C PRO A 132 -1.25 -9.02 -13.74
N THR A 133 -1.81 -10.16 -14.11
CA THR A 133 -2.76 -10.85 -13.25
C THR A 133 -2.01 -11.20 -11.98
N SER A 134 -2.21 -10.45 -10.89
CA SER A 134 -1.78 -10.90 -9.56
C SER A 134 -2.65 -12.09 -9.21
N THR A 135 -2.10 -13.28 -9.40
CA THR A 135 -2.59 -14.48 -8.75
C THR A 135 -1.83 -14.57 -7.44
N PHE A 136 -2.54 -14.38 -6.33
CA PHE A 136 -2.10 -14.81 -5.00
C PHE A 136 -1.81 -16.32 -4.99
#